data_AF-A0A316AGV9-F1
#
_entry.id   AF-A0A316AGV9-F1
#
_cell.length_a   1.000
_cell.length_b   1.000
_cell.length_c   1.000
_cell.angle_alpha   90.00
_cell.angle_beta   90.00
_cell.angle_gamma   90.00
#
_symmetry.space_group_name_H-M   'P 1'
#
loop_
_entity.id
_entity.type
_entity.pdbx_description
1 polymer ?
#
loop_
_entity_poly.entity_id
_entity_poly.type
_entity_poly.pdbx_seq_one_letter_code
_entity_poly.pdbx_strand_id
1 'polypeptide(L)'
;MEQEKPSFQQYLRAIKDIDAEIVLPGWKNYVARDRALEQMRLLRYYGGYQGMKWDLTTGSPNNHLDSLIRTKYPRYPRYFSKDGLFSKLELPKVNAPFDVSHFHATLSKYLDWPQNHQYIRPDLAGWAGDMFTFARDLKDLRSKGWFSNDSLYKLADLSIGEKLDGFNHSFGRSDFYADVDARNISTLVGQGLPLHTAVENYFENDLYGRFGMFVNSYGGWKNFEKRVRSYNFFPMNPLLESIFIDAAQRAFINKVREGCLREMDCF
;
A
#
# COMPACT_ATOMS: atom_id res chain seq x y z
N MET A 1 -11.65 -29.58 -8.80
CA MET A 1 -10.24 -29.17 -8.78
C MET A 1 -10.13 -27.98 -7.85
N GLU A 2 -9.64 -28.17 -6.64
CA GLU A 2 -9.19 -27.05 -5.81
C GLU A 2 -8.10 -26.31 -6.60
N GLN A 3 -8.30 -25.01 -6.85
CA GLN A 3 -7.22 -24.18 -7.38
C GLN A 3 -6.17 -24.06 -6.27
N GLU A 4 -4.99 -24.60 -6.53
CA GLU A 4 -3.81 -24.46 -5.68
C GLU A 4 -3.62 -22.98 -5.29
N LYS A 5 -3.53 -22.70 -3.98
CA LYS A 5 -3.28 -21.33 -3.50
C LYS A 5 -1.96 -20.83 -4.10
N PRO A 6 -1.90 -19.59 -4.63
CA PRO A 6 -0.66 -19.06 -5.16
C PRO A 6 0.40 -18.99 -4.06
N SER A 7 1.64 -19.35 -4.40
CA SER A 7 2.76 -19.18 -3.48
C SER A 7 3.39 -17.79 -3.62
N PHE A 8 3.95 -17.27 -2.52
CA PHE A 8 4.70 -16.02 -2.55
C PHE A 8 5.90 -16.09 -3.49
N GLN A 9 6.50 -17.27 -3.64
CA GLN A 9 7.58 -17.54 -4.60
C GLN A 9 7.14 -17.41 -6.07
N GLN A 10 5.90 -17.79 -6.41
CA GLN A 10 5.36 -17.54 -7.75
C GLN A 10 5.22 -16.03 -8.02
N TYR A 11 4.81 -15.27 -7.01
CA TYR A 11 4.73 -13.80 -7.10
C TYR A 11 6.11 -13.16 -7.27
N LEU A 12 7.10 -13.55 -6.45
CA LEU A 12 8.49 -13.09 -6.57
C LEU A 12 9.09 -13.39 -7.94
N ARG A 13 8.85 -14.61 -8.45
CA ARG A 13 9.31 -15.00 -9.79
C ARG A 13 8.69 -14.13 -10.87
N ALA A 14 7.39 -13.85 -10.81
CA ALA A 14 6.73 -12.98 -11.78
C ALA A 14 7.28 -11.55 -11.74
N ILE A 15 7.60 -11.03 -10.55
CA ILE A 15 8.30 -9.74 -10.41
C ILE A 15 9.68 -9.81 -11.07
N LYS A 16 10.47 -10.85 -10.81
CA LYS A 16 11.81 -10.99 -11.39
C LYS A 16 11.78 -11.10 -12.91
N ASP A 17 10.83 -11.87 -13.44
CA ASP A 17 10.64 -12.08 -14.88
C ASP A 17 10.26 -10.76 -15.58
N ILE A 18 9.41 -9.92 -14.97
CA ILE A 18 9.08 -8.60 -15.54
C ILE A 18 10.26 -7.64 -15.48
N ASP A 19 10.99 -7.58 -14.36
CA ASP A 19 12.14 -6.69 -14.22
C ASP A 19 13.17 -6.96 -15.32
N ALA A 20 13.44 -8.23 -15.63
CA ALA A 20 14.39 -8.62 -16.68
C ALA A 20 14.09 -8.03 -18.07
N GLU A 21 12.83 -7.69 -18.36
CA GLU A 21 12.41 -7.10 -19.64
C GLU A 21 12.47 -5.56 -19.66
N ILE A 22 12.73 -4.91 -18.53
CA ILE A 22 12.77 -3.46 -18.44
C ILE A 22 14.06 -2.93 -19.08
N VAL A 23 13.90 -2.10 -20.10
CA VAL A 23 15.00 -1.35 -20.73
C VAL A 23 14.78 0.14 -20.45
N LEU A 24 15.73 0.76 -19.75
CA LEU A 24 15.69 2.20 -19.47
C LEU A 24 16.65 2.94 -20.42
N PRO A 25 16.25 4.08 -21.02
CA PRO A 25 17.15 4.87 -21.83
C PRO A 25 18.18 5.60 -20.95
N GLY A 26 19.47 5.46 -21.29
CA GLY A 26 20.57 6.30 -20.79
C GLY A 26 21.09 6.02 -19.36
N TRP A 27 22.04 6.86 -18.93
CA TRP A 27 22.65 6.84 -17.59
C TRP A 27 21.67 7.44 -16.58
N LYS A 28 20.93 6.60 -15.85
CA LYS A 28 20.05 7.06 -14.77
C LYS A 28 20.73 6.90 -13.41
N ASN A 29 20.70 7.97 -12.60
CA ASN A 29 21.30 7.99 -11.26
C ASN A 29 20.56 7.13 -10.22
N TYR A 30 19.41 6.52 -10.58
CA TYR A 30 18.58 5.68 -9.69
C TYR A 30 17.98 4.46 -10.42
N VAL A 31 18.84 3.67 -11.09
CA VAL A 31 18.42 2.54 -11.94
C VAL A 31 17.43 1.58 -11.25
N ALA A 32 17.70 1.15 -10.02
CA ALA A 32 16.83 0.21 -9.31
C ALA A 32 15.42 0.77 -9.07
N ARG A 33 15.36 2.04 -8.64
CA ARG A 33 14.10 2.73 -8.37
C ARG A 33 13.28 2.97 -9.63
N ASP A 34 13.92 3.42 -10.71
CA ASP A 34 13.22 3.71 -11.97
C ASP A 34 12.68 2.42 -12.60
N ARG A 35 13.43 1.31 -12.52
CA ARG A 35 12.95 0.00 -12.96
C ARG A 35 11.76 -0.46 -12.12
N ALA A 36 11.87 -0.36 -10.80
CA ALA A 36 10.79 -0.71 -9.90
C ALA A 36 9.53 0.13 -10.18
N LEU A 37 9.68 1.43 -10.47
CA LEU A 37 8.58 2.31 -10.81
C LEU A 37 7.85 1.87 -12.09
N GLU A 38 8.59 1.60 -13.17
CA GLU A 38 8.01 1.11 -14.44
C GLU A 38 7.27 -0.21 -14.23
N GLN A 39 7.86 -1.10 -13.42
CA GLN A 39 7.23 -2.36 -13.05
C GLN A 39 5.93 -2.15 -12.29
N MET A 40 5.92 -1.31 -11.25
CA MET A 40 4.72 -1.08 -10.42
C MET A 40 3.64 -0.33 -11.20
N ARG A 41 3.99 0.56 -12.14
CA ARG A 41 3.03 1.19 -13.06
C ARG A 41 2.31 0.16 -13.92
N LEU A 42 3.01 -0.86 -14.40
CA LEU A 42 2.41 -1.95 -15.16
C LEU A 42 1.52 -2.84 -14.29
N LEU A 43 2.03 -3.26 -13.13
CA LEU A 43 1.30 -4.20 -12.27
C LEU A 43 0.03 -3.58 -11.67
N ARG A 44 0.07 -2.31 -11.23
CA ARG A 44 -1.14 -1.60 -10.78
C ARG A 44 -2.18 -1.49 -11.90
N TYR A 45 -1.73 -1.31 -13.15
CA TYR A 45 -2.62 -1.22 -14.32
C TYR A 45 -3.36 -2.53 -14.52
N TYR A 46 -2.66 -3.67 -14.44
CA TYR A 46 -3.29 -4.99 -14.45
C TYR A 46 -4.26 -5.19 -13.29
N GLY A 47 -3.91 -4.70 -12.10
CA GLY A 47 -4.76 -4.72 -10.91
C GLY A 47 -6.02 -3.84 -10.99
N GLY A 48 -6.21 -3.08 -12.07
CA GLY A 48 -7.38 -2.20 -12.26
C GLY A 48 -7.19 -0.77 -11.76
N TYR A 49 -6.00 -0.42 -11.26
CA TYR A 49 -5.62 0.94 -10.88
C TYR A 49 -5.17 1.73 -12.12
N GLN A 50 -6.10 1.95 -13.04
CA GLN A 50 -5.88 2.51 -14.38
C GLN A 50 -6.69 3.79 -14.66
N GLY A 51 -6.38 4.46 -15.78
CA GLY A 51 -7.09 5.65 -16.28
C GLY A 51 -6.56 6.97 -15.72
N MET A 52 -7.16 8.08 -16.16
CA MET A 52 -6.64 9.44 -15.97
C MET A 52 -6.29 9.78 -14.51
N LYS A 53 -7.10 9.36 -13.53
CA LYS A 53 -6.80 9.56 -12.10
C LYS A 53 -5.45 8.95 -11.73
N TRP A 54 -5.21 7.73 -12.16
CA TRP A 54 -4.02 6.95 -11.83
C TRP A 54 -2.82 7.37 -12.70
N ASP A 55 -3.06 7.80 -13.93
CA ASP A 55 -2.04 8.41 -14.79
C ASP A 55 -1.51 9.72 -14.20
N LEU A 56 -2.38 10.59 -13.66
CA LEU A 56 -1.97 11.82 -12.97
C LEU A 56 -1.30 11.56 -11.62
N THR A 57 -1.57 10.41 -10.98
CA THR A 57 -1.03 10.10 -9.64
C THR A 57 0.42 9.66 -9.73
N THR A 58 0.74 8.75 -10.66
CA THR A 58 2.07 8.13 -10.76
C THR A 58 2.58 7.95 -12.18
N GLY A 59 1.88 8.41 -13.22
CA GLY A 59 2.24 8.22 -14.63
C GLY A 59 1.72 6.91 -15.25
N SER A 60 1.44 6.94 -16.56
CA SER A 60 0.93 5.78 -17.31
C SER A 60 1.96 4.65 -17.42
N PRO A 61 1.52 3.38 -17.55
CA PRO A 61 2.41 2.26 -17.82
C PRO A 61 3.13 2.40 -19.15
N ASN A 62 4.34 1.86 -19.25
CA ASN A 62 5.07 1.78 -20.50
C ASN A 62 4.42 0.74 -21.44
N ASN A 63 3.83 1.22 -22.54
CA ASN A 63 3.13 0.38 -23.53
C ASN A 63 4.04 -0.66 -24.19
N HIS A 64 5.33 -0.36 -24.37
CA HIS A 64 6.27 -1.32 -24.94
C HIS A 64 6.52 -2.48 -23.97
N LEU A 65 6.74 -2.16 -22.69
CA LEU A 65 6.86 -3.17 -21.64
C LEU A 65 5.56 -4.01 -21.53
N ASP A 66 4.39 -3.36 -21.54
CA ASP A 66 3.10 -4.09 -21.53
C ASP A 66 2.99 -5.07 -22.70
N SER A 67 3.31 -4.62 -23.91
CA SER A 67 3.32 -5.47 -25.10
C SER A 67 4.27 -6.66 -24.95
N LEU A 68 5.50 -6.43 -24.47
CA LEU A 68 6.48 -7.50 -24.24
C LEU A 68 5.99 -8.52 -23.22
N ILE A 69 5.46 -8.06 -22.07
CA ILE A 69 4.95 -8.96 -21.03
C ILE A 69 3.75 -9.76 -21.52
N ARG A 70 2.82 -9.15 -22.28
CA ARG A 70 1.69 -9.87 -22.87
C ARG A 70 2.12 -10.94 -23.87
N THR A 71 3.20 -10.70 -24.62
CA THR A 71 3.73 -11.67 -25.59
C THR A 71 4.52 -12.80 -24.92
N LYS A 72 5.46 -12.46 -24.03
CA LYS A 72 6.39 -13.43 -23.41
C LYS A 72 5.76 -14.17 -22.23
N TYR A 73 4.89 -13.51 -21.48
CA TYR A 73 4.24 -14.01 -20.28
C TYR A 73 2.71 -13.78 -20.32
N PRO A 74 1.98 -14.37 -21.28
CA PRO A 74 0.56 -14.05 -21.54
C PRO A 74 -0.39 -14.29 -20.35
N ARG A 75 0.04 -15.05 -19.34
CA ARG A 75 -0.73 -15.30 -18.12
C ARG A 75 -0.61 -14.19 -17.08
N TYR A 76 0.45 -13.38 -17.10
CA TYR A 76 0.73 -12.38 -16.06
C TYR A 76 -0.36 -11.32 -15.92
N PRO A 77 -0.91 -10.72 -16.99
CA PRO A 77 -2.02 -9.76 -16.83
C PRO A 77 -3.20 -10.35 -16.05
N ARG A 78 -3.52 -11.63 -16.28
CA ARG A 78 -4.57 -12.34 -15.54
C ARG A 78 -4.14 -12.74 -14.12
N TYR A 79 -2.86 -13.02 -13.89
CA TYR A 79 -2.36 -13.31 -12.54
C TYR A 79 -2.47 -12.09 -11.62
N PHE A 80 -2.17 -10.91 -12.16
CA PHE A 80 -2.20 -9.64 -11.42
C PHE A 80 -3.54 -8.88 -11.48
N SER A 81 -4.55 -9.39 -12.19
CA SER A 81 -5.88 -8.78 -12.20
C SER A 81 -6.59 -8.87 -10.84
N LYS A 82 -7.58 -8.00 -10.61
CA LYS A 82 -8.38 -7.95 -9.37
C LYS A 82 -8.92 -9.32 -8.91
N ASP A 83 -9.38 -10.15 -9.85
CA ASP A 83 -9.90 -11.50 -9.59
C ASP A 83 -8.91 -12.60 -10.05
N GLY A 84 -7.64 -12.23 -10.14
CA GLY A 84 -6.56 -13.01 -10.70
C GLY A 84 -6.03 -14.10 -9.77
N LEU A 85 -4.91 -14.70 -10.16
CA LEU A 85 -4.23 -15.69 -9.34
C LEU A 85 -3.78 -15.08 -8.00
N PHE A 86 -3.13 -13.92 -8.04
CA PHE A 86 -2.52 -13.31 -6.86
C PHE A 86 -3.51 -12.54 -5.96
N SER A 87 -4.80 -12.44 -6.32
CA SER A 87 -5.81 -11.88 -5.41
C SER A 87 -6.09 -12.76 -4.20
N LYS A 88 -5.70 -14.04 -4.27
CA LYS A 88 -5.79 -15.02 -3.19
C LYS A 88 -4.45 -15.20 -2.45
N LEU A 89 -3.47 -14.34 -2.71
CA LEU A 89 -2.16 -14.43 -2.08
C LEU A 89 -2.27 -14.00 -0.61
N GLU A 90 -1.65 -14.77 0.27
CA GLU A 90 -1.53 -14.44 1.69
C GLU A 90 -0.10 -13.98 1.96
N LEU A 91 0.04 -12.97 2.82
CA LEU A 91 1.35 -12.53 3.29
C LEU A 91 2.02 -13.67 4.07
N PRO A 92 3.31 -13.97 3.80
CA PRO A 92 4.07 -14.89 4.63
C PRO A 92 3.98 -14.50 6.11
N LYS A 93 3.85 -15.48 7.01
CA LYS A 93 3.90 -15.36 8.48
C LYS A 93 2.75 -14.58 9.16
N VAL A 94 2.03 -13.72 8.45
CA VAL A 94 0.97 -12.86 9.03
C VAL A 94 -0.44 -13.44 8.81
N ASN A 95 -0.56 -14.50 7.99
CA ASN A 95 -1.81 -15.17 7.62
C ASN A 95 -2.93 -14.16 7.28
N ALA A 96 -2.55 -13.08 6.60
CA ALA A 96 -3.45 -12.01 6.18
C ALA A 96 -3.50 -11.98 4.64
N PRO A 97 -4.67 -11.76 4.04
CA PRO A 97 -4.76 -11.52 2.60
C PRO A 97 -3.86 -10.34 2.20
N PHE A 98 -3.09 -10.54 1.14
CA PHE A 98 -2.27 -9.49 0.56
C PHE A 98 -3.05 -8.81 -0.56
N ASP A 99 -3.47 -7.55 -0.37
CA ASP A 99 -4.00 -6.77 -1.49
C ASP A 99 -2.84 -6.32 -2.40
N VAL A 100 -2.50 -7.22 -3.32
CA VAL A 100 -1.45 -7.04 -4.30
C VAL A 100 -1.69 -5.80 -5.17
N SER A 101 -2.96 -5.54 -5.54
CA SER A 101 -3.32 -4.44 -6.43
C SER A 101 -3.16 -3.09 -5.76
N HIS A 102 -3.63 -2.97 -4.52
CA HIS A 102 -3.46 -1.80 -3.68
C HIS A 102 -1.97 -1.56 -3.38
N PHE A 103 -1.24 -2.61 -3.00
CA PHE A 103 0.20 -2.54 -2.75
C PHE A 103 0.98 -1.98 -3.95
N HIS A 104 0.72 -2.46 -5.18
CA HIS A 104 1.38 -1.95 -6.39
C HIS A 104 1.06 -0.50 -6.66
N ALA A 105 -0.20 -0.09 -6.45
CA ALA A 105 -0.63 1.29 -6.62
C ALA A 105 0.09 2.21 -5.63
N THR A 106 0.06 1.91 -4.33
CA THR A 106 0.72 2.68 -3.29
C THR A 106 2.23 2.73 -3.50
N LEU A 107 2.87 1.58 -3.77
CA LEU A 107 4.31 1.50 -3.99
C LEU A 107 4.76 2.30 -5.21
N SER A 108 4.01 2.23 -6.32
CA SER A 108 4.31 3.03 -7.51
C SER A 108 4.38 4.52 -7.19
N LYS A 109 3.55 5.03 -6.27
CA LYS A 109 3.58 6.43 -5.88
C LYS A 109 4.80 6.78 -5.05
N TYR A 110 5.16 5.95 -4.07
CA TYR A 110 6.39 6.17 -3.30
C TYR A 110 7.63 6.15 -4.19
N LEU A 111 7.68 5.27 -5.19
CA LEU A 111 8.78 5.17 -6.15
C LEU A 111 8.81 6.32 -7.17
N ASP A 112 7.71 7.04 -7.38
CA ASP A 112 7.68 8.23 -8.25
C ASP A 112 8.13 9.52 -7.54
N TRP A 113 8.10 9.56 -6.19
CA TRP A 113 8.36 10.79 -5.41
C TRP A 113 9.83 11.04 -5.00
N PRO A 114 10.46 12.19 -5.31
CA PRO A 114 9.82 13.47 -5.62
C PRO A 114 9.78 13.83 -7.12
N GLN A 115 10.08 12.90 -8.02
CA GLN A 115 10.56 13.21 -9.37
C GLN A 115 9.49 13.82 -10.29
N ASN A 116 8.29 13.24 -10.40
CA ASN A 116 7.37 13.62 -11.50
C ASN A 116 6.05 14.25 -11.07
N HIS A 117 5.40 13.74 -10.01
CA HIS A 117 4.05 14.19 -9.62
C HIS A 117 4.04 14.82 -8.22
N GLN A 118 4.59 16.04 -8.13
CA GLN A 118 4.76 16.79 -6.88
C GLN A 118 3.43 17.21 -6.20
N TYR A 119 2.32 17.14 -6.92
CA TYR A 119 1.02 17.61 -6.43
C TYR A 119 0.35 16.67 -5.43
N ILE A 120 0.62 15.36 -5.51
CA ILE A 120 0.04 14.37 -4.61
C ILE A 120 1.18 13.77 -3.78
N ARG A 121 1.11 13.96 -2.45
CA ARG A 121 2.07 13.33 -1.53
C ARG A 121 1.85 11.81 -1.53
N PRO A 122 2.92 10.99 -1.44
CA PRO A 122 2.77 9.54 -1.49
C PRO A 122 1.81 8.95 -0.48
N ASP A 123 1.87 9.44 0.75
CA ASP A 123 0.97 9.01 1.83
C ASP A 123 -0.51 9.18 1.47
N LEU A 124 -0.88 10.23 0.70
CA LEU A 124 -2.26 10.47 0.27
C LEU A 124 -2.73 9.50 -0.82
N ALA A 125 -1.81 8.83 -1.50
CA ALA A 125 -2.12 7.75 -2.44
C ALA A 125 -2.07 6.36 -1.77
N GLY A 126 -1.86 6.31 -0.46
CA GLY A 126 -1.94 5.12 0.38
C GLY A 126 -2.57 5.46 1.74
N TRP A 127 -1.87 5.14 2.84
CA TRP A 127 -2.45 5.15 4.21
C TRP A 127 -3.19 6.42 4.62
N ALA A 128 -2.73 7.61 4.22
CA ALA A 128 -3.40 8.84 4.61
C ALA A 128 -4.70 9.03 3.82
N GLY A 129 -4.73 8.63 2.54
CA GLY A 129 -5.93 8.63 1.71
C GLY A 129 -6.99 7.65 2.23
N ASP A 130 -6.56 6.45 2.61
CA ASP A 130 -7.45 5.44 3.17
C ASP A 130 -7.94 5.82 4.57
N MET A 131 -7.08 6.42 5.40
CA MET A 131 -7.47 7.00 6.70
C MET A 131 -8.55 8.09 6.54
N PHE A 132 -8.47 8.95 5.51
CA PHE A 132 -9.53 9.93 5.24
C PHE A 132 -10.83 9.28 4.76
N THR A 133 -10.72 8.22 3.95
CA THR A 133 -11.89 7.47 3.49
C THR A 133 -12.57 6.76 4.67
N PHE A 134 -11.78 6.21 5.59
CA PHE A 134 -12.27 5.63 6.84
C PHE A 134 -12.95 6.68 7.74
N ALA A 135 -12.37 7.88 7.88
CA ALA A 135 -13.00 8.96 8.61
C ALA A 135 -14.38 9.35 8.01
N ARG A 136 -14.51 9.33 6.68
CA ARG A 136 -15.81 9.51 6.02
C ARG A 136 -16.77 8.38 6.35
N ASP A 137 -16.31 7.13 6.34
CA ASP A 137 -17.17 5.99 6.66
C ASP A 137 -17.71 6.09 8.10
N LEU A 138 -16.86 6.51 9.06
CA LEU A 138 -17.29 6.80 10.44
C LEU A 138 -18.39 7.87 10.48
N LYS A 139 -18.25 8.96 9.71
CA LYS A 139 -19.28 9.99 9.58
C LYS A 139 -20.59 9.43 9.03
N ASP A 140 -20.51 8.65 7.96
CA ASP A 140 -21.69 8.09 7.30
C ASP A 140 -22.43 7.14 8.25
N LEU A 141 -21.70 6.33 9.02
CA LEU A 141 -22.25 5.41 10.01
C LEU A 141 -22.85 6.14 11.22
N ARG A 142 -22.22 7.22 11.71
CA ARG A 142 -22.81 8.09 12.73
C ARG A 142 -24.13 8.66 12.24
N SER A 143 -24.18 9.14 10.99
CA SER A 143 -25.39 9.74 10.41
C SER A 143 -26.55 8.75 10.30
N LYS A 144 -26.24 7.46 10.16
CA LYS A 144 -27.20 6.34 10.16
C LYS A 144 -27.56 5.83 11.56
N GLY A 145 -27.05 6.44 12.64
CA GLY A 145 -27.38 6.07 14.01
C GLY A 145 -26.70 4.81 14.54
N TRP A 146 -25.64 4.32 13.90
CA TRP A 146 -24.95 3.09 14.33
C TRP A 146 -24.21 3.25 15.66
N PHE A 147 -23.81 4.47 16.00
CA PHE A 147 -23.06 4.78 17.21
C PHE A 147 -23.18 6.27 17.58
N SER A 148 -22.83 6.64 18.82
CA SER A 148 -22.86 8.03 19.32
C SER A 148 -21.46 8.67 19.29
N ASN A 149 -21.37 9.99 19.45
CA ASN A 149 -20.07 10.67 19.51
C ASN A 149 -19.18 10.14 20.65
N ASP A 150 -19.77 9.69 21.77
CA ASP A 150 -19.03 9.16 22.91
C ASP A 150 -18.28 7.85 22.60
N SER A 151 -18.80 7.06 21.66
CA SER A 151 -18.17 5.79 21.24
C SER A 151 -17.28 5.91 20.00
N LEU A 152 -17.23 7.10 19.37
CA LEU A 152 -16.49 7.33 18.12
C LEU A 152 -15.03 6.88 18.19
N TYR A 153 -14.29 7.35 19.21
CA TYR A 153 -12.86 7.05 19.35
C TYR A 153 -12.59 5.57 19.61
N LYS A 154 -13.43 4.93 20.43
CA LYS A 154 -13.33 3.50 20.72
C LYS A 154 -13.63 2.66 19.48
N LEU A 155 -14.66 3.03 18.72
CA LEU A 155 -14.99 2.35 17.47
C LEU A 155 -13.86 2.52 16.45
N ALA A 156 -13.32 3.73 16.30
CA ALA A 156 -12.21 3.99 15.40
C ALA A 156 -10.98 3.12 15.74
N ASP A 157 -10.59 3.05 17.02
CA ASP A 157 -9.47 2.21 17.50
C ASP A 157 -9.68 0.72 17.17
N LEU A 158 -10.91 0.22 17.33
CA LEU A 158 -11.24 -1.20 17.09
C LEU A 158 -11.37 -1.58 15.62
N SER A 159 -11.71 -0.62 14.75
CA SER A 159 -12.05 -0.91 13.36
C SER A 159 -10.94 -0.63 12.37
N ILE A 160 -10.08 0.38 12.59
CA ILE A 160 -9.06 0.71 11.58
C ILE A 160 -8.06 -0.43 11.38
N GLY A 161 -7.80 -0.80 10.12
CA GLY A 161 -6.90 -1.90 9.80
C GLY A 161 -7.37 -3.26 10.32
N GLU A 162 -8.66 -3.40 10.64
CA GLU A 162 -9.28 -4.65 11.06
C GLU A 162 -10.44 -5.02 10.13
N LYS A 163 -11.01 -6.20 10.35
CA LYS A 163 -12.32 -6.58 9.80
C LYS A 163 -13.27 -6.68 10.98
N LEU A 164 -14.33 -5.88 10.97
CA LEU A 164 -15.35 -5.93 12.02
C LEU A 164 -16.66 -6.43 11.42
N ASP A 165 -17.21 -7.51 11.96
CA ASP A 165 -18.42 -8.13 11.42
C ASP A 165 -19.61 -7.16 11.51
N GLY A 166 -20.36 -7.03 10.42
CA GLY A 166 -21.44 -6.04 10.29
C GLY A 166 -20.96 -4.61 10.02
N PHE A 167 -19.65 -4.37 9.95
CA PHE A 167 -19.04 -3.05 9.70
C PHE A 167 -18.11 -3.14 8.50
N ASN A 168 -18.62 -2.80 7.31
CA ASN A 168 -17.79 -2.70 6.11
C ASN A 168 -17.25 -1.27 6.00
N HIS A 169 -15.93 -1.13 6.01
CA HIS A 169 -15.24 0.15 5.89
C HIS A 169 -14.10 0.05 4.87
N SER A 170 -13.69 1.21 4.38
CA SER A 170 -12.72 1.34 3.31
C SER A 170 -11.28 1.03 3.72
N PHE A 171 -10.91 1.16 4.99
CA PHE A 171 -9.52 0.94 5.44
C PHE A 171 -9.37 -0.33 6.29
N GLY A 172 -9.59 -1.47 5.64
CA GLY A 172 -9.53 -2.80 6.25
C GLY A 172 -8.10 -3.30 6.48
N ARG A 173 -8.00 -4.52 7.02
CA ARG A 173 -6.72 -5.17 7.35
C ARG A 173 -5.76 -5.30 6.16
N SER A 174 -6.26 -5.71 4.98
CA SER A 174 -5.43 -5.91 3.78
C SER A 174 -4.75 -4.61 3.34
N ASP A 175 -5.50 -3.53 3.27
CA ASP A 175 -5.08 -2.23 2.73
C ASP A 175 -4.11 -1.56 3.71
N PHE A 176 -4.41 -1.64 5.01
CA PHE A 176 -3.50 -1.19 6.06
C PHE A 176 -2.11 -1.84 5.98
N TYR A 177 -2.04 -3.16 5.78
CA TYR A 177 -0.76 -3.84 5.58
C TYR A 177 -0.12 -3.47 4.24
N ALA A 178 -0.88 -3.43 3.15
CA ALA A 178 -0.38 -3.06 1.83
C ALA A 178 0.29 -1.68 1.83
N ASP A 179 -0.30 -0.70 2.51
CA ASP A 179 0.25 0.66 2.62
C ASP A 179 1.55 0.74 3.42
N VAL A 180 1.58 0.04 4.56
CA VAL A 180 2.77 -0.04 5.43
C VAL A 180 3.91 -0.73 4.67
N ASP A 181 3.61 -1.86 4.05
CA ASP A 181 4.57 -2.67 3.30
C ASP A 181 5.10 -1.91 2.07
N ALA A 182 4.24 -1.17 1.36
CA ALA A 182 4.64 -0.33 0.23
C ALA A 182 5.65 0.76 0.65
N ARG A 183 5.41 1.43 1.78
CA ARG A 183 6.37 2.43 2.30
C ARG A 183 7.71 1.78 2.65
N ASN A 184 7.68 0.64 3.32
CA ASN A 184 8.88 -0.08 3.73
C ASN A 184 9.70 -0.52 2.51
N ILE A 185 9.07 -1.20 1.56
CA ILE A 185 9.74 -1.67 0.33
C ILE A 185 10.26 -0.50 -0.50
N SER A 186 9.54 0.62 -0.57
CA SER A 186 10.05 1.83 -1.24
C SER A 186 11.34 2.38 -0.61
N THR A 187 11.50 2.22 0.71
CA THR A 187 12.70 2.65 1.43
C THR A 187 13.89 1.76 1.08
N LEU A 188 13.68 0.45 1.00
CA LEU A 188 14.71 -0.51 0.59
C LEU A 188 15.14 -0.30 -0.87
N VAL A 189 14.18 -0.10 -1.77
CA VAL A 189 14.48 0.22 -3.17
C VAL A 189 15.19 1.58 -3.28
N GLY A 190 14.81 2.56 -2.46
CA GLY A 190 15.49 3.86 -2.36
C GLY A 190 16.94 3.78 -1.89
N GLN A 191 17.32 2.70 -1.18
CA GLN A 191 18.69 2.38 -0.79
C GLN A 191 19.48 1.65 -1.91
N GLY A 192 18.86 1.41 -3.06
CA GLY A 192 19.50 0.82 -4.24
C GLY A 192 19.21 -0.66 -4.44
N LEU A 193 18.39 -1.30 -3.59
CA LEU A 193 18.03 -2.70 -3.78
C LEU A 193 17.09 -2.86 -5.00
N PRO A 194 17.32 -3.88 -5.86
CA PRO A 194 16.33 -4.29 -6.85
C PRO A 194 15.00 -4.66 -6.18
N LEU A 195 13.88 -4.39 -6.84
CA LEU A 195 12.56 -4.59 -6.24
C LEU A 195 12.33 -6.02 -5.73
N HIS A 196 12.67 -7.04 -6.53
CA HIS A 196 12.49 -8.43 -6.11
C HIS A 196 13.29 -8.75 -4.84
N THR A 197 14.53 -8.28 -4.74
CA THR A 197 15.39 -8.45 -3.56
C THR A 197 14.81 -7.70 -2.35
N ALA A 198 14.29 -6.49 -2.54
CA ALA A 198 13.65 -5.73 -1.47
C ALA A 198 12.40 -6.44 -0.92
N VAL A 199 11.55 -6.99 -1.80
CA VAL A 199 10.35 -7.75 -1.42
C VAL A 199 10.73 -9.05 -0.71
N GLU A 200 11.69 -9.81 -1.24
CA GLU A 200 12.19 -11.06 -0.65
C GLU A 200 12.79 -10.82 0.75
N ASN A 201 13.69 -9.85 0.88
CA ASN A 201 14.31 -9.49 2.16
C ASN A 201 13.30 -9.03 3.20
N TYR A 202 12.26 -8.30 2.77
CA TYR A 202 11.25 -7.77 3.66
C TYR A 202 10.27 -8.83 4.15
N PHE A 203 9.76 -9.71 3.27
CA PHE A 203 8.74 -10.67 3.65
C PHE A 203 9.27 -12.04 4.09
N GLU A 204 10.37 -12.52 3.51
CA GLU A 204 10.86 -13.88 3.79
C GLU A 204 11.95 -13.88 4.86
N ASN A 205 12.93 -12.99 4.74
CA ASN A 205 14.11 -12.98 5.61
C ASN A 205 13.88 -12.28 6.96
N ASP A 206 12.72 -11.63 7.15
CA ASP A 206 12.31 -10.96 8.40
C ASP A 206 13.40 -10.03 8.98
N LEU A 207 14.17 -9.43 8.08
CA LEU A 207 15.30 -8.58 8.46
C LEU A 207 14.84 -7.31 9.18
N TYR A 208 13.53 -7.02 9.14
CA TYR A 208 12.95 -5.77 9.60
C TYR A 208 11.59 -6.02 10.24
N GLY A 209 11.38 -5.52 11.45
CA GLY A 209 10.02 -5.38 12.01
C GLY A 209 9.21 -4.44 11.12
N ARG A 210 8.02 -4.88 10.67
CA ARG A 210 7.17 -4.16 9.72
C ARG A 210 6.82 -2.77 10.24
N PHE A 211 6.27 -2.67 11.45
CA PHE A 211 5.83 -1.40 12.01
C PHE A 211 6.99 -0.56 12.52
N GLY A 212 8.01 -1.21 13.09
CA GLY A 212 9.25 -0.54 13.48
C GLY A 212 9.94 0.15 12.29
N MET A 213 10.07 -0.55 11.17
CA MET A 213 10.62 -0.01 9.92
C MET A 213 9.74 1.10 9.35
N PHE A 214 8.42 0.95 9.39
CA PHE A 214 7.49 1.96 8.90
C PHE A 214 7.66 3.29 9.64
N VAL A 215 7.67 3.25 10.98
CA VAL A 215 7.88 4.43 11.82
C VAL A 215 9.28 5.03 11.59
N ASN A 216 10.31 4.19 11.49
CA ASN A 216 11.68 4.64 11.22
C ASN A 216 11.84 5.27 9.83
N SER A 217 11.04 4.86 8.84
CA SER A 217 11.03 5.49 7.51
C SER A 217 10.60 6.96 7.53
N TYR A 218 9.96 7.42 8.61
CA TYR A 218 9.63 8.83 8.86
C TYR A 218 10.62 9.51 9.82
N GLY A 219 11.68 8.82 10.26
CA GLY A 219 12.64 9.33 11.25
C GLY A 219 12.16 9.16 12.70
N GLY A 220 11.36 8.13 12.98
CA GLY A 220 10.94 7.76 14.33
C GLY A 220 9.57 8.31 14.74
N TRP A 221 9.09 7.87 15.92
CA TRP A 221 7.73 8.11 16.42
C TRP A 221 7.30 9.57 16.39
N LYS A 222 8.15 10.48 16.87
CA LYS A 222 7.84 11.92 16.91
C LYS A 222 7.51 12.48 15.51
N ASN A 223 8.28 12.10 14.51
CA ASN A 223 8.09 12.57 13.15
C ASN A 223 6.94 11.86 12.45
N PHE A 224 6.75 10.57 12.72
CA PHE A 224 5.60 9.80 12.24
C PHE A 224 4.28 10.41 12.75
N GLU A 225 4.12 10.64 14.06
CA GLU A 225 2.90 11.23 14.60
C GLU A 225 2.65 12.64 14.07
N LYS A 226 3.72 13.46 13.97
CA LYS A 226 3.63 14.79 13.34
C LYS A 226 3.17 14.67 11.88
N ARG A 227 3.62 13.65 11.16
CA ARG A 227 3.25 13.40 9.77
C ARG A 227 1.77 13.03 9.65
N VAL A 228 1.29 12.09 10.47
CA VAL A 228 -0.15 11.71 10.53
C VAL A 228 -1.02 12.93 10.83
N ARG A 229 -0.68 13.69 11.88
CA ARG A 229 -1.43 14.90 12.31
C ARG A 229 -1.30 16.09 11.36
N SER A 230 -0.44 16.02 10.35
CA SER A 230 -0.36 17.06 9.31
C SER A 230 -1.49 16.94 8.28
N TYR A 231 -2.15 15.79 8.21
CA TYR A 231 -3.23 15.51 7.28
C TYR A 231 -4.58 15.90 7.87
N ASN A 232 -4.88 17.20 7.83
CA ASN A 232 -6.12 17.76 8.41
C ASN A 232 -7.19 18.10 7.37
N PHE A 233 -6.88 17.93 6.09
CA PHE A 233 -7.79 18.19 4.99
C PHE A 233 -7.48 17.29 3.81
N PHE A 234 -8.51 16.76 3.17
CA PHE A 234 -8.41 16.09 1.88
C PHE A 234 -9.28 16.85 0.87
N PRO A 235 -8.71 17.36 -0.25
CA PRO A 235 -9.43 18.21 -1.19
C PRO A 235 -10.71 17.61 -1.78
N MET A 236 -10.80 16.27 -1.82
CA MET A 236 -11.99 15.58 -2.32
C MET A 236 -13.09 15.39 -1.26
N ASN A 237 -12.91 15.86 -0.03
CA ASN A 237 -13.93 15.73 1.02
C ASN A 237 -13.99 16.95 1.96
N PRO A 238 -14.40 18.13 1.46
CA PRO A 238 -14.38 19.39 2.22
C PRO A 238 -15.41 19.46 3.36
N LEU A 239 -16.35 18.50 3.43
CA LEU A 239 -17.43 18.46 4.42
C LEU A 239 -17.15 17.48 5.57
N LEU A 240 -15.95 16.93 5.68
CA LEU A 240 -15.61 16.00 6.74
C LEU A 240 -15.33 16.77 8.04
N GLU A 241 -16.14 16.53 9.07
CA GLU A 241 -16.00 17.18 10.37
C GLU A 241 -14.67 16.76 11.03
N SER A 242 -13.98 17.71 11.68
CA SER A 242 -12.65 17.49 12.25
C SER A 242 -12.58 16.37 13.27
N ILE A 243 -13.68 16.11 14.00
CA ILE A 243 -13.75 15.04 15.00
C ILE A 243 -13.53 13.64 14.39
N PHE A 244 -14.00 13.39 13.17
CA PHE A 244 -13.79 12.10 12.49
C PHE A 244 -12.37 11.95 11.98
N ILE A 245 -11.76 13.05 11.53
CA ILE A 245 -10.36 13.08 11.10
C ILE A 245 -9.46 12.79 12.31
N ASP A 246 -9.69 13.47 13.44
CA ASP A 246 -8.93 13.24 14.67
C ASP A 246 -9.08 11.81 15.19
N ALA A 247 -10.31 11.27 15.19
CA ALA A 247 -10.56 9.88 15.56
C ALA A 247 -9.78 8.89 14.68
N ALA A 248 -9.80 9.07 13.36
CA ALA A 248 -9.07 8.22 12.42
C ALA A 248 -7.55 8.35 12.57
N GLN A 249 -7.02 9.57 12.73
CA GLN A 249 -5.60 9.81 12.96
C GLN A 249 -5.11 9.15 14.26
N ARG A 250 -5.86 9.32 15.35
CA ARG A 250 -5.56 8.70 16.64
C ARG A 250 -5.58 7.18 16.53
N ALA A 251 -6.63 6.63 15.92
CA ALA A 251 -6.76 5.19 15.74
C ALA A 251 -5.62 4.61 14.89
N PHE A 252 -5.23 5.29 13.80
CA PHE A 252 -4.12 4.87 12.96
C PHE A 252 -2.78 4.83 13.74
N ILE A 253 -2.48 5.88 14.51
CA ILE A 253 -1.28 5.93 15.36
C ILE A 253 -1.29 4.79 16.38
N ASN A 254 -2.43 4.57 17.06
CA ASN A 254 -2.58 3.50 18.04
C ASN A 254 -2.38 2.12 17.40
N LYS A 255 -2.95 1.91 16.21
CA LYS A 255 -2.84 0.65 15.48
C LYS A 255 -1.40 0.30 15.13
N VAL A 256 -0.64 1.27 14.62
CA VAL A 256 0.78 1.10 14.34
C VAL A 256 1.56 0.83 15.63
N ARG A 257 1.21 1.50 16.74
CA ARG A 257 1.86 1.31 18.04
C ARG A 257 1.63 -0.10 18.60
N GLU A 258 0.40 -0.59 18.55
CA GLU A 258 0.06 -1.98 18.90
C GLU A 258 0.79 -2.98 18.03
N GLY A 259 0.97 -2.67 16.74
CA GLY A 259 1.78 -3.44 15.82
C GLY A 259 3.24 -3.55 16.28
N CYS A 260 3.89 -2.42 16.59
CA CYS A 260 5.25 -2.41 17.11
C CYS A 260 5.40 -3.18 18.42
N LEU A 261 4.46 -3.04 19.36
CA LEU A 261 4.52 -3.77 20.64
C LEU A 261 4.44 -5.27 20.43
N ARG A 262 3.53 -5.74 19.56
CA ARG A 262 3.42 -7.16 19.21
C ARG A 262 4.69 -7.69 18.54
N GLU A 263 5.35 -6.89 17.71
CA GLU A 263 6.65 -7.26 17.12
C GLU A 263 7.73 -7.43 18.18
N MET A 264 7.75 -6.59 19.23
CA MET A 264 8.73 -6.68 20.32
C MET A 264 8.50 -7.89 21.24
N ASP A 265 7.25 -8.27 21.49
CA ASP A 265 6.89 -9.42 22.34
C ASP A 265 7.18 -10.78 21.68
N CYS A 266 7.51 -10.79 20.38
CA CYS A 266 7.87 -12.00 19.63
C CYS A 266 9.38 -12.28 19.56
N PHE A 267 10.22 -11.45 20.21
CA PHE A 267 11.67 -11.64 20.37
C PHE A 267 12.05 -11.88 21.83
#